data_AF-A0A7Z0LE08-F1
#
_entry.id   AF-A0A7Z0LE08-F1
#
_cell.length_a   1.000
_cell.length_b   1.000
_cell.length_c   1.000
_cell.angle_alpha   90.00
_cell.angle_beta   90.00
_cell.angle_gamma   90.00
#
_symmetry.space_group_name_H-M   'P 1'
#
loop_
_entity.id
_entity.type
_entity.pdbx_description
1 polymer ?
#
loop_
_entity_poly.entity_id
_entity_poly.type
_entity_poly.pdbx_seq_one_letter_code
_entity_poly.pdbx_strand_id
1 'polypeptide(L)' 'MKFSDDPKHPISLLICIAAIDNHTHLRALSHLTKILRDPENIGQLVGAQQFTDIQALLKEEQ' A
#
# COMPACT_ATOMS: atom_id res chain seq x y z
N MET A 1 0.43 -19.93 5.12
CA MET A 1 0.65 -18.48 5.33
C MET A 1 -0.54 -17.96 6.15
N LYS A 2 -0.46 -17.97 7.48
CA LYS A 2 -1.54 -17.44 8.33
C LYS A 2 -1.21 -15.98 8.64
N PHE A 3 -1.77 -15.08 7.84
CA PHE A 3 -1.83 -13.68 8.23
C PHE A 3 -2.82 -13.58 9.39
N SER A 4 -2.35 -13.00 10.50
CA SER A 4 -2.99 -12.88 11.82
C SER A 4 -4.50 -13.17 11.84
N ASP A 5 -4.87 -14.33 12.37
CA ASP A 5 -6.25 -14.80 12.63
C ASP A 5 -6.85 -14.06 13.86
N ASP A 6 -6.45 -12.80 14.09
CA ASP A 6 -6.93 -12.01 15.22
C ASP A 6 -8.20 -11.26 14.80
N PRO A 7 -9.39 -11.68 15.25
CA PRO A 7 -10.65 -11.04 14.88
C PRO A 7 -10.73 -9.58 15.35
N LYS A 8 -9.84 -9.12 16.24
CA LYS A 8 -9.78 -7.71 16.67
C LYS A 8 -9.11 -6.79 15.66
N HIS A 9 -8.33 -7.34 14.72
CA HIS A 9 -7.58 -6.57 13.73
C HIS A 9 -7.72 -7.20 12.33
N PRO A 10 -8.90 -7.09 11.70
CA PRO A 10 -9.10 -7.59 10.35
C PRO A 10 -8.19 -6.88 9.35
N ILE A 11 -7.65 -7.63 8.39
CA ILE A 11 -6.80 -7.07 7.34
C ILE A 11 -7.70 -6.45 6.27
N SER A 12 -7.68 -5.13 6.18
CA SER A 12 -8.46 -4.38 5.17
C SER A 12 -7.69 -4.11 3.87
N LEU A 13 -6.35 -4.25 3.89
CA LEU A 13 -5.48 -3.90 2.76
C LEU A 13 -4.30 -4.87 2.68
N LEU A 14 -4.07 -5.44 1.49
CA LEU A 14 -2.92 -6.30 1.19
C LEU A 14 -2.20 -5.75 -0.05
N ILE A 15 -0.90 -5.46 0.07
CA ILE A 15 -0.08 -4.93 -1.02
C ILE A 15 0.97 -5.98 -1.40
N CYS A 16 0.93 -6.44 -2.65
CA CYS A 16 1.92 -7.37 -3.19
C CYS A 16 2.96 -6.60 -4.00
N ILE A 17 4.24 -6.71 -3.60
CA ILE A 17 5.35 -6.05 -4.28
C ILE A 17 6.13 -7.12 -5.05
N ALA A 18 6.00 -7.10 -6.38
CA ALA A 18 6.79 -7.92 -7.28
C ALA A 18 7.92 -7.07 -7.89
N ALA A 19 8.98 -6.83 -7.13
CA ALA A 19 10.17 -6.16 -7.67
C ALA A 19 11.27 -7.18 -8.02
N ILE A 20 11.98 -6.88 -9.11
CA ILE A 20 12.93 -7.76 -9.81
C ILE A 20 14.39 -7.39 -9.53
N ASP A 21 14.64 -6.31 -8.79
CA ASP A 21 15.96 -5.74 -8.50
C ASP A 21 16.00 -5.16 -7.07
N ASN A 22 17.15 -5.29 -6.40
CA ASN A 22 17.37 -4.87 -5.02
C ASN A 22 17.23 -3.35 -4.81
N HIS A 23 17.51 -2.54 -5.84
CA HIS A 23 17.40 -1.08 -5.76
C HIS A 23 15.97 -0.57 -5.90
N THR A 24 15.19 -1.18 -6.79
CA THR A 24 13.78 -0.82 -7.05
C THR A 24 12.88 -1.29 -5.90
N HIS A 25 13.18 -2.43 -5.27
CA HIS A 25 12.49 -2.92 -4.08
C HIS A 25 12.49 -1.90 -2.93
N LEU A 26 13.67 -1.36 -2.61
CA LEU A 26 13.81 -0.41 -1.49
C LEU A 26 13.11 0.93 -1.78
N ARG A 27 13.11 1.39 -3.03
CA ARG A 27 12.38 2.61 -3.40
C ARG A 27 10.87 2.41 -3.30
N ALA A 28 10.34 1.33 -3.89
CA ALA A 28 8.91 1.02 -3.83
C ALA A 28 8.42 0.86 -2.39
N LEU A 29 9.21 0.19 -1.54
CA LEU A 29 8.87 0.05 -0.12
C LEU A 29 8.93 1.39 0.62
N SER A 30 9.96 2.21 0.38
CA SER A 30 10.09 3.54 1.00
C SER A 30 8.93 4.46 0.59
N HIS A 31 8.57 4.46 -0.69
CA HIS A 31 7.44 5.21 -1.23
C HIS A 31 6.12 4.75 -0.59
N LEU A 32 5.85 3.44 -0.60
CA LEU A 32 4.67 2.87 0.05
C LEU A 32 4.63 3.20 1.55
N THR A 33 5.78 3.16 2.24
CA THR A 33 5.84 3.51 3.67
C THR A 33 5.46 4.97 3.92
N LYS A 34 5.81 5.89 3.00
CA LYS A 34 5.37 7.29 3.09
C LYS A 34 3.86 7.42 2.93
N ILE A 35 3.28 6.72 1.96
CA ILE A 35 1.83 6.70 1.75
C ILE A 35 1.13 6.12 2.98
N LEU A 36 1.57 4.98 3.49
CA LEU A 36 0.95 4.27 4.61
C LEU A 36 1.09 5.00 5.96
N ARG A 37 2.02 5.95 6.09
CA ARG A 37 2.21 6.75 7.31
C ARG A 37 1.16 7.84 7.46
N ASP A 38 0.52 8.25 6.36
CA ASP A 38 -0.51 9.27 6.37
C ASP A 38 -1.90 8.63 6.53
N PRO A 39 -2.64 8.93 7.62
CA PRO A 39 -3.97 8.36 7.85
C PRO A 39 -5.00 8.75 6.78
N GLU A 40 -4.84 9.89 6.10
CA GLU A 40 -5.75 10.29 5.01
C GLU A 40 -5.57 9.36 3.80
N ASN A 41 -4.31 9.08 3.45
CA ASN A 41 -3.95 8.15 2.39
C ASN A 41 -4.42 6.72 2.69
N ILE A 42 -4.33 6.27 3.94
CA ILE A 42 -4.89 4.99 4.39
C ILE A 42 -6.40 4.97 4.19
N GLY A 43 -7.11 6.04 4.55
CA GLY A 43 -8.54 6.16 4.35
C GLY A 43 -8.94 6.05 2.88
N GLN A 44 -8.19 6.72 1.99
CA GLN A 44 -8.39 6.61 0.54
C GLN A 44 -8.11 5.20 0.03
N LEU A 45 -7.05 4.54 0.48
CA LEU A 45 -6.70 3.18 0.06
C LEU A 45 -7.73 2.14 0.49
N VAL A 46 -8.26 2.23 1.71
CA VAL A 46 -9.26 1.29 2.23
C VAL A 46 -10.66 1.57 1.68
N GLY A 47 -10.97 2.84 1.38
CA GLY A 47 -12.26 3.27 0.84
C GLY A 47 -12.37 3.26 -0.69
N ALA A 48 -11.26 3.08 -1.41
CA ALA A 48 -11.24 3.07 -2.86
C ALA A 48 -12.09 1.95 -3.44
N GLN A 49 -12.92 2.28 -4.44
CA GLN A 49 -13.74 1.31 -5.15
C GLN A 49 -13.15 0.98 -6.52
N GLN A 50 -12.38 1.91 -7.07
CA GLN A 50 -11.77 1.79 -8.38
C GLN A 50 -10.30 2.20 -8.33
N PHE A 51 -9.49 1.60 -9.21
CA PHE A 51 -8.07 1.93 -9.30
C PHE A 51 -7.82 3.43 -9.57
N THR A 52 -8.73 4.08 -10.30
CA THR A 52 -8.68 5.52 -10.58
C THR A 52 -8.64 6.39 -9.32
N ASP A 53 -9.23 5.91 -8.22
CA ASP A 53 -9.33 6.64 -6.96
C ASP A 53 -7.97 6.74 -6.27
N ILE A 54 -7.11 5.73 -6.46
CA ILE A 54 -5.79 5.62 -5.81
C ILE A 54 -4.64 5.78 -6.80
N GLN A 55 -4.92 5.95 -8.09
CA GLN A 55 -3.90 6.09 -9.12
C GLN A 55 -2.99 7.30 -8.88
N ALA A 56 -3.57 8.43 -8.44
CA ALA A 56 -2.80 9.63 -8.12
C ALA A 56 -1.90 9.41 -6.90
N LEU A 57 -2.38 8.62 -5.94
CA LEU A 57 -1.67 8.29 -4.70
C LEU A 57 -0.46 7.39 -4.95
N LEU A 58 -0.58 6.44 -5.89
CA LEU A 58 0.44 5.46 -6.23
C LEU A 58 1.41 5.92 -7.32
N LYS A 59 1.16 7.06 -7.96
CA LYS A 59 2.08 7.63 -8.96
C LYS A 59 3.28 8.23 -8.25
N GLU A 60 4.47 7.68 -8.53
CA GLU A 60 5.72 8.36 -8.26
C GLU A 60 5.84 9.61 -9.15
N GLU A 61 6.06 10.79 -8.55
CA GLU A 61 6.61 11.93 -9.30
C GLU A 61 8.04 11.56 -9.73
N GLN A 62 8.31 11.70 -11.02
CA GLN A 62 9.56 11.27 -11.67
C GLN A 62 10.78 12.06 -11.19
#